data_AF-K7G071-F1
#
_entry.id   AF-K7G071-F1
#
_cell.length_a   1.000
_cell.length_b   1.000
_cell.length_c   1.000
_cell.angle_alpha   90.00
_cell.angle_beta   90.00
_cell.angle_gamma   90.00
#
_symmetry.space_group_name_H-M   'P 1'
#
loop_
_entity.id
_entity.type
_entity.pdbx_description
1 polymer ?
#
loop_
_entity_poly.entity_id
_entity_poly.type
_entity_poly.pdbx_seq_one_letter_code
_entity_poly.pdbx_strand_id
1 'polypeptide(L)'
;MAAFSEMGVMPEIAQAVEEMDWLLPTDIQAESIPLILGGGDVLMAAETGSGKTGAFSIPVIQIVYETLKDQQEGKMGKTTIKTGGAVLNKWQMNPYDRGSAFAIGSDGLCCQSREIKEWHGCRATKGVTKGKYYYEVSCHDQGLCRIGWSTMQASLDLGTDKFGFGYGGTGKKSHNKQFDSYGEEFTMHDTVGCYLDVDKGQIKFSKNGKDLGLAFEIPPHIKSQALFASCVLKNAELKFNFGEEDFKFPPKDGFIALCKAPDGNVVKSQHTGSAQVAQTKNFPNAPKALIVEPSRELAEQTLNNIKQFKKNVDNPKLRELLIIGGVAARDQLSILENGVDIVVGTPGRLDDLVSTGKLNLSQIRFLVLDEADGLLLQGYSDFINRIHSQIPQITSDGKRLQV
;
A
#
# COMPACT_ATOMS: atom_id res chain seq x y z
N MET A 1 -34.52 15.69 10.38
CA MET A 1 -34.02 14.72 9.38
C MET A 1 -33.57 15.48 8.15
N ALA A 2 -32.35 15.96 8.02
CA ALA A 2 -31.28 16.37 8.94
C ALA A 2 -30.20 16.77 7.93
N ALA A 3 -29.87 18.05 7.75
CA ALA A 3 -29.14 18.52 6.56
C ALA A 3 -27.82 17.75 6.29
N PHE A 4 -27.20 17.19 7.33
CA PHE A 4 -26.03 16.32 7.22
C PHE A 4 -26.31 14.94 6.61
N SER A 5 -27.49 14.35 6.83
CA SER A 5 -27.87 13.07 6.21
C SER A 5 -27.98 13.16 4.68
N GLU A 6 -28.34 14.33 4.14
CA GLU A 6 -28.38 14.56 2.68
C GLU A 6 -26.99 14.51 2.04
N MET A 7 -25.94 14.73 2.83
CA MET A 7 -24.53 14.62 2.40
C MET A 7 -23.97 13.20 2.50
N GLY A 8 -24.79 12.21 2.90
CA GLY A 8 -24.35 10.83 3.11
C GLY A 8 -23.81 10.53 4.51
N VAL A 9 -23.93 11.47 5.45
CA VAL A 9 -23.53 11.26 6.86
C VAL A 9 -24.48 10.28 7.54
N MET A 10 -23.92 9.29 8.23
CA MET A 10 -24.70 8.27 8.94
C MET A 10 -25.57 8.87 10.06
N PRO A 11 -26.76 8.29 10.34
CA PRO A 11 -27.71 8.85 11.31
C PRO A 11 -27.13 9.11 12.69
N GLU A 12 -26.25 8.24 13.17
CA GLU A 12 -25.63 8.33 14.50
C GLU A 12 -24.73 9.56 14.62
N ILE A 13 -23.93 9.84 13.59
CA ILE A 13 -23.08 11.03 13.55
C ILE A 13 -23.94 12.28 13.34
N ALA A 14 -24.93 12.22 12.44
CA ALA A 14 -25.84 13.34 12.21
C ALA A 14 -26.59 13.74 13.49
N GLN A 15 -27.03 12.76 14.29
CA GLN A 15 -27.63 13.01 15.59
C GLN A 15 -26.66 13.70 16.56
N ALA A 16 -25.40 13.25 16.61
CA ALA A 16 -24.39 13.88 17.47
C ALA A 16 -24.11 15.35 17.06
N VAL A 17 -24.11 15.62 15.75
CA VAL A 17 -23.97 16.98 15.20
C VAL A 17 -25.19 17.85 15.56
N GLU A 18 -26.41 17.33 15.47
CA GLU A 18 -27.62 18.03 15.92
C GLU A 18 -27.61 18.32 17.44
N GLU A 19 -27.12 17.38 18.27
CA GLU A 19 -26.94 17.57 19.73
C GLU A 19 -25.91 18.67 20.08
N MET A 20 -25.07 19.05 19.12
CA MET A 20 -24.12 20.17 19.23
C MET A 20 -24.67 21.48 18.69
N ASP A 21 -25.98 21.54 18.38
CA ASP A 21 -26.68 22.67 17.78
C ASP A 21 -26.20 23.02 16.34
N TRP A 22 -25.58 22.07 15.63
CA TRP A 22 -25.17 22.25 14.23
C TRP A 22 -26.31 21.83 13.30
N LEU A 23 -27.30 22.71 13.16
CA LEU A 23 -28.52 22.41 12.41
C LEU A 23 -28.34 22.42 10.88
N LEU A 24 -27.44 23.26 10.38
CA LEU A 24 -27.15 23.41 8.96
C LEU A 24 -25.64 23.33 8.72
N PRO A 25 -25.18 22.61 7.68
CA PRO A 25 -23.77 22.57 7.32
C PRO A 25 -23.31 23.94 6.83
N THR A 26 -22.06 24.28 7.12
CA THR A 26 -21.40 25.41 6.46
C THR A 26 -21.06 25.09 5.01
N ASP A 27 -20.79 26.08 4.17
CA ASP A 27 -20.48 25.88 2.76
C ASP A 27 -19.32 24.89 2.55
N ILE A 28 -18.24 25.02 3.35
CA ILE A 28 -17.09 24.12 3.26
C ILE A 28 -17.46 22.67 3.64
N GLN A 29 -18.37 22.48 4.60
CA GLN A 29 -18.86 21.15 4.99
C GLN A 29 -19.77 20.56 3.91
N ALA A 30 -20.66 21.37 3.35
CA ALA A 30 -21.58 20.99 2.28
C ALA A 30 -20.86 20.50 1.03
N GLU A 31 -19.72 21.11 0.70
CA GLU A 31 -18.91 20.72 -0.45
C GLU A 31 -17.96 19.56 -0.12
N SER A 32 -17.23 19.61 1.01
CA SER A 32 -16.15 18.66 1.26
C SER A 32 -16.62 17.30 1.75
N ILE A 33 -17.67 17.23 2.59
CA ILE A 33 -18.11 15.97 3.21
C ILE A 33 -18.50 14.93 2.15
N PRO A 34 -19.35 15.26 1.14
CA PRO A 34 -19.68 14.31 0.08
C PRO A 34 -18.46 13.89 -0.76
N LEU A 35 -17.51 14.80 -1.01
CA LEU A 35 -16.30 14.50 -1.78
C LEU A 35 -15.39 13.50 -1.04
N ILE A 36 -15.22 13.69 0.27
CA ILE A 36 -14.42 12.80 1.12
C ILE A 36 -15.10 11.42 1.24
N LEU A 37 -16.40 11.38 1.57
CA LEU A 37 -17.15 10.12 1.62
C LEU A 37 -17.16 9.38 0.27
N GLY A 38 -17.10 10.14 -0.83
CA GLY A 38 -17.08 9.62 -2.19
C GLY A 38 -15.76 9.00 -2.65
N GLY A 39 -14.66 9.09 -1.88
CA GLY A 39 -13.37 8.56 -2.33
C GLY A 39 -12.33 9.59 -2.75
N GLY A 40 -12.65 10.88 -2.72
CA GLY A 40 -11.80 11.95 -3.25
C GLY A 40 -10.71 12.40 -2.29
N ASP A 41 -9.55 12.77 -2.84
CA ASP A 41 -8.56 13.57 -2.13
C ASP A 41 -9.01 15.04 -2.21
N VAL A 42 -9.10 15.71 -1.06
CA VAL A 42 -9.70 17.04 -0.97
C VAL A 42 -8.70 18.05 -0.42
N LEU A 43 -8.47 19.13 -1.17
CA LEU A 43 -7.81 20.33 -0.69
C LEU A 43 -8.87 21.33 -0.24
N MET A 44 -8.95 21.62 1.06
CA MET A 44 -9.87 22.60 1.61
C MET A 44 -9.15 23.92 1.90
N ALA A 45 -9.58 25.00 1.26
CA ALA A 45 -9.08 26.35 1.50
C ALA A 45 -10.21 27.23 2.03
N ALA A 46 -10.21 27.47 3.35
CA ALA A 46 -11.18 28.35 3.99
C ALA A 46 -10.57 29.01 5.24
N GLU A 47 -11.12 30.14 5.67
CA GLU A 47 -10.66 30.87 6.86
C GLU A 47 -10.94 30.07 8.16
N THR A 48 -10.21 30.38 9.23
CA THR A 48 -10.47 29.80 10.55
C THR A 48 -11.89 30.13 11.01
N GLY A 49 -12.58 29.15 11.60
CA GLY A 49 -13.99 29.30 12.01
C GLY A 49 -15.03 28.95 10.92
N SER A 50 -14.60 28.64 9.70
CA SER A 50 -15.50 28.17 8.61
C SER A 50 -16.09 26.77 8.80
N GLY A 51 -15.62 26.02 9.82
CA GLY A 51 -16.10 24.67 10.11
C GLY A 51 -15.28 23.53 9.49
N LYS A 52 -14.06 23.81 9.00
CA LYS A 52 -13.12 22.82 8.41
C LYS A 52 -12.92 21.58 9.29
N THR A 53 -12.79 21.75 10.60
CA THR A 53 -12.56 20.63 11.52
C THR A 53 -13.70 19.62 11.47
N GLY A 54 -14.95 20.07 11.43
CA GLY A 54 -16.10 19.19 11.21
C GLY A 54 -16.12 18.59 9.80
N ALA A 55 -15.71 19.39 8.80
CA ALA A 55 -15.68 19.04 7.40
C ALA A 55 -14.80 17.81 7.09
N PHE A 56 -13.67 17.63 7.80
CA PHE A 56 -12.88 16.39 7.72
C PHE A 56 -13.18 15.37 8.83
N SER A 57 -13.52 15.79 10.06
CA SER A 57 -13.66 14.85 11.18
C SER A 57 -14.87 13.93 11.03
N ILE A 58 -15.99 14.47 10.54
CA ILE A 58 -17.24 13.72 10.32
C ILE A 58 -17.01 12.55 9.35
N PRO A 59 -16.51 12.76 8.12
CA PRO A 59 -16.29 11.66 7.20
C PRO A 59 -15.18 10.70 7.66
N VAL A 60 -14.14 11.18 8.37
CA VAL A 60 -13.12 10.30 8.97
C VAL A 60 -13.73 9.29 9.93
N ILE A 61 -14.59 9.75 10.84
CA ILE A 61 -15.25 8.89 11.82
C ILE A 61 -16.07 7.81 11.11
N GLN A 62 -16.87 8.22 10.12
CA GLN A 62 -17.71 7.30 9.36
C GLN A 62 -16.89 6.26 8.58
N ILE A 63 -15.87 6.68 7.83
CA ILE A 63 -15.03 5.79 7.03
C ILE A 63 -14.32 4.77 7.91
N VAL A 64 -13.78 5.21 9.06
CA VAL A 64 -13.11 4.31 10.00
C VAL A 64 -14.12 3.35 10.64
N TYR A 65 -15.29 3.83 11.04
CA TYR A 65 -16.36 2.99 11.59
C TYR A 65 -16.82 1.91 10.60
N GLU A 66 -17.15 2.30 9.37
CA GLU A 66 -17.57 1.40 8.30
C GLU A 66 -16.48 0.37 8.00
N THR A 67 -15.21 0.78 7.98
CA THR A 67 -14.06 -0.12 7.83
C THR A 67 -14.02 -1.17 8.93
N LEU A 68 -14.18 -0.78 10.20
CA LEU A 68 -14.16 -1.72 11.33
C LEU A 68 -15.39 -2.64 11.33
N LYS A 69 -16.56 -2.11 10.96
CA LYS A 69 -17.80 -2.86 10.86
C LYS A 69 -17.70 -3.93 9.77
N ASP A 70 -17.16 -3.57 8.61
CA ASP A 70 -16.91 -4.52 7.52
C ASP A 70 -15.89 -5.60 7.91
N GLN A 71 -14.93 -5.28 8.79
CA GLN A 71 -14.01 -6.28 9.36
C GLN A 71 -14.72 -7.23 10.33
N GLN A 72 -15.56 -6.71 11.24
CA GLN A 72 -16.33 -7.53 12.18
C GLN A 72 -17.35 -8.44 11.48
N GLU A 73 -18.03 -7.93 10.45
CA GLU A 73 -19.01 -8.69 9.67
C GLU A 73 -18.35 -9.64 8.65
N GLY A 74 -17.01 -9.63 8.56
CA GLY A 74 -16.24 -10.45 7.61
C GLY A 74 -16.46 -10.06 6.15
N LYS A 75 -17.08 -8.89 5.88
CA LYS A 75 -17.32 -8.35 4.54
C LYS A 75 -16.02 -7.92 3.85
N MET A 76 -15.05 -7.38 4.59
CA MET A 76 -13.70 -7.09 4.07
C MET A 76 -12.88 -8.34 3.75
N GLY A 77 -13.28 -9.53 4.23
CA GLY A 77 -12.69 -10.83 3.88
C GLY A 77 -13.50 -11.65 2.87
N LYS A 78 -14.68 -11.15 2.46
CA LYS A 78 -15.57 -11.75 1.46
C LYS A 78 -15.78 -10.83 0.26
N THR A 79 -14.92 -9.84 0.03
CA THR A 79 -14.78 -9.30 -1.33
C THR A 79 -14.13 -10.40 -2.15
N THR A 80 -14.95 -11.35 -2.62
CA THR A 80 -14.65 -12.07 -3.83
C THR A 80 -14.54 -10.97 -4.86
N ILE A 81 -13.32 -10.50 -5.15
CA ILE A 81 -13.09 -9.76 -6.37
C ILE A 81 -13.49 -10.78 -7.44
N LYS A 82 -14.73 -10.68 -7.94
CA LYS A 82 -15.21 -11.41 -9.12
C LYS A 82 -14.53 -10.77 -10.32
N THR A 83 -13.22 -10.70 -10.29
CA THR A 83 -12.43 -10.60 -11.49
C THR A 83 -12.63 -11.95 -12.17
N GLY A 84 -13.48 -11.99 -13.18
CA GLY A 84 -13.65 -13.20 -14.00
C GLY A 84 -12.32 -13.64 -14.60
N GLY A 85 -12.29 -14.78 -15.28
CA GLY A 85 -11.08 -15.34 -15.93
C GLY A 85 -10.30 -14.39 -16.87
N ALA A 86 -10.82 -13.17 -17.12
CA ALA A 86 -10.16 -12.07 -17.81
C ALA A 86 -8.82 -11.62 -17.17
N VAL A 87 -8.62 -11.75 -15.85
CA VAL A 87 -7.35 -11.33 -15.20
C VAL A 87 -6.16 -12.09 -15.79
N LEU A 88 -6.32 -13.38 -16.07
CA LEU A 88 -5.26 -14.21 -16.62
C LEU A 88 -5.05 -13.98 -18.13
N ASN A 89 -5.88 -13.16 -18.76
CA ASN A 89 -5.71 -12.78 -20.16
C ASN A 89 -4.76 -11.59 -20.34
N LYS A 90 -4.55 -10.77 -19.30
CA LYS A 90 -3.61 -9.64 -19.32
C LYS A 90 -2.26 -10.04 -18.71
N TRP A 91 -1.17 -9.42 -19.18
CA TRP A 91 0.12 -9.43 -18.48
C TRP A 91 0.05 -8.45 -17.31
N GLN A 92 -0.04 -8.99 -16.10
CA GLN A 92 -0.13 -8.23 -14.85
C GLN A 92 0.35 -9.10 -13.67
N MET A 93 0.48 -8.51 -12.49
CA MET A 93 0.66 -9.26 -11.25
C MET A 93 -0.66 -9.95 -10.87
N ASN A 94 -0.56 -11.18 -10.34
CA ASN A 94 -1.71 -12.06 -10.15
C ASN A 94 -2.32 -11.87 -8.75
N PRO A 95 -3.56 -11.35 -8.64
CA PRO A 95 -4.24 -11.18 -7.35
C PRO A 95 -4.55 -12.50 -6.64
N TYR A 96 -4.50 -13.63 -7.34
CA TYR A 96 -4.73 -14.97 -6.82
C TYR A 96 -3.44 -15.69 -6.39
N ASP A 97 -2.28 -15.11 -6.66
CA ASP A 97 -0.97 -15.72 -6.40
C ASP A 97 -0.04 -14.72 -5.70
N ARG A 98 -0.43 -14.36 -4.47
CA ARG A 98 0.22 -13.33 -3.67
C ARG A 98 0.17 -13.61 -2.18
N GLY A 99 1.09 -13.01 -1.43
CA GLY A 99 1.10 -13.01 0.02
C GLY A 99 -0.03 -12.16 0.60
N SER A 100 -0.36 -12.39 1.87
CA SER A 100 -1.49 -11.77 2.57
C SER A 100 -1.52 -10.24 2.53
N ALA A 101 -0.38 -9.59 2.78
CA ALA A 101 -0.27 -8.13 2.80
C ALA A 101 0.21 -7.53 1.47
N PHE A 102 0.28 -8.34 0.41
CA PHE A 102 0.66 -7.86 -0.91
C PHE A 102 -0.53 -7.21 -1.59
N ALA A 103 -0.47 -5.92 -1.87
CA ALA A 103 -1.49 -5.17 -2.61
C ALA A 103 -1.07 -4.97 -4.07
N ILE A 104 -2.05 -5.02 -4.98
CA ILE A 104 -1.87 -4.78 -6.41
C ILE A 104 -2.83 -3.66 -6.79
N GLY A 105 -2.33 -2.65 -7.49
CA GLY A 105 -3.09 -1.53 -8.03
C GLY A 105 -4.12 -1.97 -9.07
N SER A 106 -5.06 -1.08 -9.36
CA SER A 106 -6.09 -1.30 -10.38
C SER A 106 -5.51 -1.48 -11.80
N ASP A 107 -4.31 -0.96 -12.06
CA ASP A 107 -3.56 -1.16 -13.30
C ASP A 107 -3.04 -2.61 -13.46
N GLY A 108 -2.93 -3.34 -12.34
CA GLY A 108 -2.34 -4.67 -12.24
C GLY A 108 -0.81 -4.69 -12.19
N LEU A 109 -0.17 -3.52 -12.13
CA LEU A 109 1.28 -3.35 -12.33
C LEU A 109 1.97 -2.65 -11.16
N CYS A 110 1.31 -1.70 -10.50
CA CYS A 110 1.80 -1.12 -9.26
C CYS A 110 1.53 -2.07 -8.09
N CYS A 111 2.54 -2.37 -7.31
CA CYS A 111 2.50 -3.39 -6.26
C CYS A 111 3.19 -2.89 -4.99
N GLN A 112 2.59 -3.18 -3.84
CA GLN A 112 3.18 -2.80 -2.55
C GLN A 112 2.95 -3.84 -1.46
N SER A 113 3.80 -3.82 -0.45
CA SER A 113 3.58 -4.47 0.84
C SER A 113 4.08 -3.53 1.93
N ARG A 114 3.21 -3.12 2.85
CA ARG A 114 3.54 -2.18 3.95
C ARG A 114 3.84 -2.87 5.28
N GLU A 115 3.99 -4.19 5.27
CA GLU A 115 4.43 -4.94 6.45
C GLU A 115 5.92 -4.70 6.72
N ILE A 116 6.22 -4.20 7.92
CA ILE A 116 7.58 -3.79 8.32
C ILE A 116 8.48 -4.99 8.61
N LYS A 117 7.91 -6.11 9.08
CA LYS A 117 8.68 -7.27 9.56
C LYS A 117 8.64 -8.46 8.62
N GLU A 118 7.53 -8.65 7.91
CA GLU A 118 7.25 -9.83 7.08
C GLU A 118 7.53 -9.56 5.59
N TRP A 119 7.88 -10.61 4.86
CA TRP A 119 8.05 -10.58 3.40
C TRP A 119 6.79 -11.10 2.74
N HIS A 120 6.26 -10.38 1.75
CA HIS A 120 5.10 -10.80 0.97
C HIS A 120 5.45 -10.75 -0.51
N GLY A 121 5.21 -11.83 -1.23
CA GLY A 121 5.53 -11.93 -2.65
C GLY A 121 4.33 -12.14 -3.55
N CYS A 122 4.56 -12.02 -4.85
CA CYS A 122 3.56 -12.21 -5.88
C CYS A 122 4.22 -12.70 -7.17
N ARG A 123 3.45 -13.42 -7.98
CA ARG A 123 3.81 -13.83 -9.34
C ARG A 123 2.90 -13.17 -10.37
N ALA A 124 3.40 -13.06 -11.59
CA ALA A 124 2.60 -12.63 -12.73
C ALA A 124 1.51 -13.66 -13.09
N THR A 125 0.48 -13.20 -13.80
CA THR A 125 -0.62 -14.01 -14.31
C THR A 125 -0.20 -15.01 -15.39
N LYS A 126 0.94 -14.77 -16.04
CA LYS A 126 1.47 -15.56 -17.15
C LYS A 126 2.98 -15.79 -16.96
N GLY A 127 3.45 -16.91 -17.48
CA GLY A 127 4.85 -17.29 -17.54
C GLY A 127 5.23 -17.68 -18.96
N VAL A 128 6.53 -17.82 -19.20
CA VAL A 128 7.09 -18.18 -20.51
C VAL A 128 7.85 -19.50 -20.45
N THR A 129 7.81 -20.26 -21.55
CA THR A 129 8.44 -21.59 -21.67
C THR A 129 9.55 -21.66 -22.72
N LYS A 130 9.67 -20.66 -23.60
CA LYS A 130 10.65 -20.66 -24.70
C LYS A 130 10.91 -19.26 -25.21
N GLY A 131 12.14 -18.92 -25.62
CA GLY A 131 12.51 -17.62 -26.19
C GLY A 131 13.26 -16.70 -25.23
N LYS A 132 13.42 -15.44 -25.64
CA LYS A 132 14.21 -14.41 -24.94
C LYS A 132 13.37 -13.19 -24.59
N TYR A 133 13.12 -12.97 -23.30
CA TYR A 133 12.18 -11.95 -22.84
C TYR A 133 12.75 -11.02 -21.78
N TYR A 134 12.11 -9.87 -21.69
CA TYR A 134 12.50 -8.76 -20.86
C TYR A 134 11.29 -8.06 -20.23
N TYR A 135 11.43 -7.63 -18.99
CA TYR A 135 10.51 -6.69 -18.34
C TYR A 135 11.28 -5.72 -17.43
N GLU A 136 10.67 -4.57 -17.13
CA GLU A 136 11.22 -3.59 -16.18
C GLU A 136 10.45 -3.57 -14.87
N VAL A 137 11.16 -3.21 -13.81
CA VAL A 137 10.57 -2.85 -12.51
C VAL A 137 11.17 -1.54 -12.03
N SER A 138 10.33 -0.56 -11.72
CA SER A 138 10.74 0.70 -11.09
C SER A 138 10.51 0.64 -9.58
N CYS A 139 11.50 1.08 -8.80
CA CYS A 139 11.39 1.20 -7.34
C CYS A 139 10.81 2.57 -6.96
N HIS A 140 9.71 2.59 -6.21
CA HIS A 140 9.02 3.82 -5.85
C HIS A 140 9.35 4.33 -4.44
N ASP A 141 9.95 3.48 -3.60
CA ASP A 141 10.39 3.85 -2.26
C ASP A 141 11.70 3.13 -1.86
N GLN A 142 12.11 3.33 -0.61
CA GLN A 142 13.34 2.78 -0.03
C GLN A 142 13.15 1.40 0.61
N GLY A 143 12.00 0.78 0.41
CA GLY A 143 11.69 -0.53 0.97
C GLY A 143 12.58 -1.64 0.43
N LEU A 144 12.61 -2.77 1.15
CA LEU A 144 13.40 -3.92 0.71
C LEU A 144 12.58 -4.77 -0.27
N CYS A 145 13.20 -5.13 -1.39
CA CYS A 145 12.59 -6.00 -2.38
C CYS A 145 13.58 -7.02 -2.96
N ARG A 146 13.04 -8.10 -3.52
CA ARG A 146 13.71 -8.93 -4.52
C ARG A 146 12.78 -9.13 -5.72
N ILE A 147 13.35 -9.10 -6.91
CA ILE A 147 12.65 -9.27 -8.19
C ILE A 147 13.34 -10.34 -9.04
N GLY A 148 12.61 -10.99 -9.93
CA GLY A 148 13.18 -11.99 -10.82
C GLY A 148 12.14 -12.96 -11.36
N TRP A 149 12.46 -14.25 -11.30
CA TRP A 149 11.70 -15.30 -11.97
C TRP A 149 11.49 -16.50 -11.05
N SER A 150 10.33 -17.12 -11.11
CA SER A 150 10.08 -18.37 -10.39
C SER A 150 9.11 -19.28 -11.13
N THR A 151 9.16 -20.58 -10.84
CA THR A 151 8.16 -21.53 -11.36
C THR A 151 6.92 -21.54 -10.47
N MET A 152 5.86 -22.24 -10.90
CA MET A 152 4.65 -22.42 -10.07
C MET A 152 4.89 -23.21 -8.79
N GLN A 153 5.99 -23.97 -8.69
CA GLN A 153 6.34 -24.76 -7.50
C GLN A 153 7.06 -23.93 -6.44
N ALA A 154 7.50 -22.72 -6.78
CA ALA A 154 8.26 -21.88 -5.86
C ALA A 154 7.38 -21.31 -4.74
N SER A 155 8.00 -21.05 -3.60
CA SER A 155 7.57 -20.12 -2.58
C SER A 155 7.44 -18.72 -3.18
N LEU A 156 6.48 -17.94 -2.68
CA LEU A 156 6.38 -16.51 -2.97
C LEU A 156 7.48 -15.70 -2.27
N ASP A 157 8.15 -16.27 -1.28
CA ASP A 157 9.39 -15.71 -0.74
C ASP A 157 10.54 -15.98 -1.72
N LEU A 158 10.70 -15.08 -2.70
CA LEU A 158 11.52 -15.30 -3.88
C LEU A 158 12.99 -15.59 -3.54
N GLY A 159 13.49 -16.73 -4.01
CA GLY A 159 14.88 -17.20 -3.86
C GLY A 159 15.14 -18.02 -2.59
N THR A 160 14.12 -18.27 -1.75
CA THR A 160 14.26 -19.12 -0.56
C THR A 160 14.04 -20.60 -0.80
N ASP A 161 13.94 -21.02 -2.07
CA ASP A 161 13.92 -22.42 -2.48
C ASP A 161 14.61 -22.59 -3.84
N LYS A 162 14.68 -23.83 -4.28
CA LYS A 162 15.34 -24.20 -5.54
C LYS A 162 14.58 -23.81 -6.80
N PHE A 163 13.37 -23.24 -6.72
CA PHE A 163 12.51 -22.95 -7.88
C PHE A 163 12.39 -21.46 -8.20
N GLY A 164 12.96 -20.59 -7.36
CA GLY A 164 12.98 -19.14 -7.54
C GLY A 164 14.39 -18.57 -7.70
N PHE A 165 14.47 -17.48 -8.48
CA PHE A 165 15.69 -16.71 -8.74
C PHE A 165 15.38 -15.24 -8.49
N GLY A 166 16.02 -14.65 -7.47
CA GLY A 166 15.82 -13.27 -7.08
C GLY A 166 17.08 -12.42 -7.24
N TYR A 167 16.90 -11.13 -7.48
CA TYR A 167 17.90 -10.09 -7.32
C TYR A 167 17.32 -9.00 -6.42
N GLY A 168 18.01 -8.67 -5.33
CA GLY A 168 17.54 -7.75 -4.30
C GLY A 168 18.28 -6.43 -4.24
N GLY A 169 17.61 -5.41 -3.71
CA GLY A 169 18.10 -4.03 -3.63
C GLY A 169 19.43 -3.86 -2.88
N THR A 170 19.85 -4.85 -2.08
CA THR A 170 21.13 -4.88 -1.36
C THR A 170 22.30 -5.43 -2.18
N GLY A 171 22.18 -5.49 -3.52
CA GLY A 171 23.26 -5.99 -4.37
C GLY A 171 23.52 -7.49 -4.22
N LYS A 172 22.45 -8.27 -3.99
CA LYS A 172 22.54 -9.73 -3.81
C LYS A 172 21.57 -10.47 -4.71
N LYS A 173 22.05 -11.56 -5.30
CA LYS A 173 21.23 -12.55 -5.97
C LYS A 173 20.85 -13.66 -5.00
N SER A 174 19.65 -14.20 -5.09
CA SER A 174 19.13 -15.22 -4.20
C SER A 174 18.57 -16.44 -4.93
N HIS A 175 18.97 -17.63 -4.49
CA HIS A 175 18.48 -18.91 -4.98
C HIS A 175 18.71 -19.99 -3.92
N ASN A 176 17.72 -20.86 -3.68
CA ASN A 176 17.85 -21.97 -2.74
C ASN A 176 18.34 -21.56 -1.33
N LYS A 177 17.82 -20.42 -0.82
CA LYS A 177 18.22 -19.80 0.47
C LYS A 177 19.68 -19.33 0.54
N GLN A 178 20.41 -19.34 -0.58
CA GLN A 178 21.73 -18.72 -0.68
C GLN A 178 21.57 -17.29 -1.19
N PHE A 179 22.37 -16.38 -0.64
CA PHE A 179 22.32 -14.94 -0.92
C PHE A 179 23.74 -14.45 -1.21
N ASP A 180 24.10 -14.40 -2.48
CA ASP A 180 25.46 -14.08 -2.95
C ASP A 180 25.52 -12.65 -3.48
N SER A 181 26.67 -12.00 -3.32
CA SER A 181 26.91 -10.68 -3.92
C SER A 181 26.78 -10.75 -5.45
N TYR A 182 26.02 -9.82 -6.03
CA TYR A 182 25.79 -9.73 -7.46
C TYR A 182 25.31 -8.34 -7.85
N GLY A 183 25.83 -7.82 -8.97
CA GLY A 183 25.42 -6.53 -9.51
C GLY A 183 25.73 -5.38 -8.55
N GLU A 184 24.76 -4.48 -8.40
CA GLU A 184 24.88 -3.28 -7.57
C GLU A 184 23.69 -3.17 -6.60
N GLU A 185 23.80 -2.32 -5.59
CA GLU A 185 22.62 -1.93 -4.81
C GLU A 185 21.66 -1.11 -5.67
N PHE A 186 20.35 -1.19 -5.42
CA PHE A 186 19.34 -0.37 -6.08
C PHE A 186 18.22 0.00 -5.11
N THR A 187 17.61 1.17 -5.31
CA THR A 187 16.59 1.75 -4.42
C THR A 187 15.63 2.66 -5.19
N MET A 188 14.85 3.48 -4.48
CA MET A 188 13.94 4.49 -5.03
C MET A 188 14.52 5.21 -6.25
N HIS A 189 13.70 5.35 -7.29
CA HIS A 189 14.02 5.92 -8.61
C HIS A 189 14.86 5.04 -9.54
N ASP A 190 15.47 3.96 -9.06
CA ASP A 190 16.12 3.00 -9.95
C ASP A 190 15.09 2.17 -10.75
N THR A 191 15.49 1.79 -11.96
CA THR A 191 14.77 0.85 -12.81
C THR A 191 15.63 -0.36 -13.06
N VAL A 192 15.12 -1.54 -12.71
CA VAL A 192 15.80 -2.82 -12.94
C VAL A 192 15.15 -3.54 -14.12
N GLY A 193 15.98 -3.88 -15.09
CA GLY A 193 15.61 -4.70 -16.22
C GLY A 193 15.88 -6.18 -15.93
N CYS A 194 14.88 -7.03 -16.12
CA CYS A 194 14.94 -8.47 -15.86
C CYS A 194 14.96 -9.24 -17.16
N TYR A 195 16.08 -9.90 -17.48
CA TYR A 195 16.27 -10.66 -18.71
C TYR A 195 16.17 -12.16 -18.43
N LEU A 196 15.45 -12.87 -19.30
CA LEU A 196 15.33 -14.33 -19.29
C LEU A 196 15.52 -14.89 -20.70
N ASP A 197 16.61 -15.62 -20.91
CA ASP A 197 16.84 -16.44 -22.09
C ASP A 197 16.48 -17.88 -21.72
N VAL A 198 15.26 -18.30 -22.05
CA VAL A 198 14.77 -19.64 -21.71
C VAL A 198 15.50 -20.71 -22.53
N ASP A 199 15.84 -20.38 -23.78
CA ASP A 199 16.48 -21.30 -24.71
C ASP A 199 17.89 -21.70 -24.26
N LYS A 200 18.67 -20.74 -23.75
CA LYS A 200 19.98 -20.99 -23.14
C LYS A 200 19.89 -21.35 -21.67
N GLY A 201 18.78 -21.01 -21.02
CA GLY A 201 18.59 -21.15 -19.58
C GLY A 201 19.46 -20.16 -18.81
N GLN A 202 19.37 -18.87 -19.15
CA GLN A 202 20.17 -17.81 -18.53
C GLN A 202 19.28 -16.68 -18.00
N ILE A 203 19.59 -16.21 -16.80
CA ILE A 203 18.94 -15.05 -16.18
C ILE A 203 20.00 -14.00 -15.90
N LYS A 204 19.75 -12.75 -16.33
CA LYS A 204 20.59 -11.59 -16.03
C LYS A 204 19.74 -10.35 -15.73
N PHE A 205 20.36 -9.34 -15.15
CA PHE A 205 19.69 -8.10 -14.78
C PHE A 205 20.47 -6.88 -15.31
N SER A 206 19.77 -5.76 -15.46
CA SER A 206 20.38 -4.46 -15.67
C SER A 206 19.86 -3.45 -14.66
N LYS A 207 20.69 -2.52 -14.20
CA LYS A 207 20.27 -1.36 -13.39
C LYS A 207 20.40 -0.10 -14.25
N ASN A 208 19.31 0.63 -14.45
CA ASN A 208 19.28 1.86 -15.25
C ASN A 208 19.97 1.71 -16.62
N GLY A 209 19.69 0.59 -17.30
CA GLY A 209 20.28 0.24 -18.60
C GLY A 209 21.72 -0.30 -18.58
N LYS A 210 22.41 -0.30 -17.42
CA LYS A 210 23.73 -0.93 -17.24
C LYS A 210 23.57 -2.44 -17.02
N ASP A 211 24.13 -3.26 -17.91
CA ASP A 211 24.16 -4.72 -17.75
C ASP A 211 25.00 -5.11 -16.52
N LEU A 212 24.43 -5.93 -15.63
CA LEU A 212 25.07 -6.41 -14.40
C LEU A 212 25.72 -7.79 -14.58
N GLY A 213 25.66 -8.35 -15.79
CA GLY A 213 26.22 -9.66 -16.13
C GLY A 213 25.29 -10.82 -15.75
N LEU A 214 25.72 -12.03 -16.09
CA LEU A 214 24.96 -13.25 -15.86
C LEU A 214 24.75 -13.50 -14.35
N ALA A 215 23.50 -13.63 -13.92
CA ALA A 215 23.15 -13.90 -12.53
C ALA A 215 23.04 -15.40 -12.26
N PHE A 216 22.30 -16.12 -13.11
CA PHE A 216 21.98 -17.53 -12.92
C PHE A 216 22.00 -18.29 -14.25
N GLU A 217 22.45 -19.55 -14.16
CA GLU A 217 22.12 -20.58 -15.13
C GLU A 217 20.98 -21.44 -14.59
N ILE A 218 19.97 -21.69 -15.41
CA ILE A 218 18.78 -22.43 -15.02
C ILE A 218 19.14 -23.92 -14.93
N PRO A 219 19.01 -24.53 -13.74
CA PRO A 219 19.33 -25.93 -13.55
C PRO A 219 18.49 -26.85 -14.45
N PRO A 220 19.01 -28.02 -14.87
CA PRO A 220 18.31 -28.95 -15.75
C PRO A 220 16.89 -29.34 -15.27
N HIS A 221 16.67 -29.43 -13.96
CA HIS A 221 15.37 -29.77 -13.37
C HIS A 221 14.29 -28.68 -13.52
N ILE A 222 14.68 -27.46 -13.93
CA ILE A 222 13.77 -26.32 -14.15
C ILE A 222 13.60 -25.98 -15.62
N LYS A 223 14.55 -26.37 -16.50
CA LYS A 223 14.55 -25.97 -17.92
C LYS A 223 13.25 -26.30 -18.68
N SER A 224 12.48 -27.30 -18.25
CA SER A 224 11.19 -27.67 -18.86
C SER A 224 9.97 -26.96 -18.24
N GLN A 225 10.17 -26.13 -17.21
CA GLN A 225 9.10 -25.47 -16.49
C GLN A 225 8.92 -24.02 -16.97
N ALA A 226 7.67 -23.55 -16.98
CA ALA A 226 7.38 -22.15 -17.25
C ALA A 226 7.91 -21.26 -16.11
N LEU A 227 8.49 -20.10 -16.47
CA LEU A 227 8.98 -19.10 -15.54
C LEU A 227 8.11 -17.85 -15.57
N PHE A 228 7.73 -17.39 -14.38
CA PHE A 228 6.84 -16.28 -14.15
C PHE A 228 7.63 -15.11 -13.56
N ALA A 229 7.39 -13.89 -14.03
CA ALA A 229 7.90 -12.71 -13.37
C ALA A 229 7.40 -12.68 -11.92
N SER A 230 8.30 -12.42 -10.97
CA SER A 230 8.06 -12.60 -9.54
C SER A 230 8.72 -11.51 -8.74
N CYS A 231 8.13 -11.14 -7.60
CA CYS A 231 8.79 -10.30 -6.61
C CYS A 231 8.39 -10.69 -5.18
N VAL A 232 9.18 -10.23 -4.22
CA VAL A 232 8.86 -10.25 -2.79
C VAL A 232 9.27 -8.92 -2.16
N LEU A 233 8.38 -8.37 -1.34
CA LEU A 233 8.44 -7.01 -0.79
C LEU A 233 8.39 -7.04 0.73
N LYS A 234 9.14 -6.12 1.35
CA LYS A 234 9.09 -5.82 2.78
C LYS A 234 9.14 -4.31 2.97
N ASN A 235 8.00 -3.75 3.37
CA ASN A 235 7.73 -2.32 3.44
C ASN A 235 8.17 -1.56 2.17
N ALA A 236 7.73 -2.02 0.99
CA ALA A 236 8.21 -1.55 -0.31
C ALA A 236 7.10 -1.42 -1.35
N GLU A 237 7.35 -0.59 -2.37
CA GLU A 237 6.51 -0.42 -3.55
C GLU A 237 7.32 -0.48 -4.85
N LEU A 238 6.79 -1.23 -5.82
CA LEU A 238 7.36 -1.42 -7.15
C LEU A 238 6.28 -1.23 -8.22
N LYS A 239 6.65 -0.69 -9.39
CA LYS A 239 5.81 -0.73 -10.60
C LYS A 239 6.45 -1.60 -11.67
N PHE A 240 5.71 -2.59 -12.15
CA PHE A 240 6.11 -3.46 -13.26
C PHE A 240 5.78 -2.82 -14.61
N ASN A 241 6.63 -3.04 -15.59
CA ASN A 241 6.32 -2.85 -17.00
C ASN A 241 6.70 -4.12 -17.77
N PHE A 242 5.70 -4.84 -18.29
CA PHE A 242 5.91 -6.04 -19.12
C PHE A 242 6.12 -5.71 -20.61
N GLY A 243 6.04 -4.43 -20.98
CA GLY A 243 6.22 -3.88 -22.33
C GLY A 243 4.94 -3.38 -23.01
N GLU A 244 3.87 -3.14 -22.24
CA GLU A 244 2.68 -2.40 -22.73
C GLU A 244 2.90 -0.89 -22.71
N GLU A 245 3.73 -0.40 -21.79
CA GLU A 245 4.26 0.97 -21.77
C GLU A 245 5.69 0.97 -22.36
N ASP A 246 6.15 2.12 -22.85
CA ASP A 246 7.55 2.26 -23.31
C ASP A 246 8.52 1.96 -22.16
N PHE A 247 9.56 1.18 -22.46
CA PHE A 247 10.62 0.91 -21.49
C PHE A 247 11.51 2.14 -21.31
N LYS A 248 11.91 2.42 -20.06
CA LYS A 248 12.91 3.45 -19.76
C LYS A 248 14.27 3.08 -20.36
N PHE A 249 14.62 1.79 -20.32
CA PHE A 249 15.87 1.24 -20.81
C PHE A 249 15.60 0.01 -21.69
N PRO A 250 15.33 0.22 -23.00
CA PRO A 250 14.97 -0.87 -23.91
C PRO A 250 15.96 -2.04 -23.93
N PRO A 251 15.48 -3.30 -24.05
CA PRO A 251 16.33 -4.47 -24.03
C PRO A 251 17.28 -4.55 -25.23
N LYS A 252 18.47 -5.12 -25.00
CA LYS A 252 19.50 -5.39 -26.02
C LYS A 252 19.51 -6.87 -26.42
N ASP A 253 20.42 -7.26 -27.31
CA ASP A 253 20.75 -8.67 -27.65
C ASP A 253 19.58 -9.54 -28.14
N GLY A 254 18.58 -8.93 -28.79
CA GLY A 254 17.42 -9.65 -29.35
C GLY A 254 16.43 -10.15 -28.29
N PHE A 255 16.50 -9.65 -27.06
CA PHE A 255 15.42 -9.82 -26.09
C PHE A 255 14.25 -8.91 -26.45
N ILE A 256 13.02 -9.41 -26.30
CA ILE A 256 11.80 -8.64 -26.56
C ILE A 256 10.98 -8.45 -25.29
N ALA A 257 10.03 -7.51 -25.32
CA ALA A 257 9.05 -7.33 -24.26
C ALA A 257 8.35 -8.64 -23.90
N LEU A 258 8.23 -8.93 -22.61
CA LEU A 258 7.57 -10.12 -22.09
C LEU A 258 6.10 -10.20 -22.57
N CYS A 259 5.40 -9.05 -22.66
CA CYS A 259 4.02 -9.02 -23.12
C CYS A 259 3.85 -9.42 -24.60
N LYS A 260 4.92 -9.33 -25.41
CA LYS A 260 4.95 -9.70 -26.83
C LYS A 260 5.37 -11.15 -27.05
N ALA A 261 5.48 -11.95 -26.00
CA ALA A 261 5.73 -13.38 -26.13
C ALA A 261 4.65 -14.06 -26.99
N PRO A 262 5.03 -14.88 -28.00
CA PRO A 262 4.05 -15.61 -28.80
C PRO A 262 3.17 -16.52 -27.93
N ASP A 263 1.88 -16.62 -28.21
CA ASP A 263 0.94 -17.39 -27.38
C ASP A 263 1.37 -18.84 -27.14
N GLY A 264 2.02 -19.49 -28.11
CA GLY A 264 2.55 -20.85 -27.98
C GLY A 264 3.71 -21.00 -26.98
N ASN A 265 4.36 -19.89 -26.59
CA ASN A 265 5.43 -19.84 -25.60
C ASN A 265 4.94 -19.35 -24.23
N VAL A 266 3.64 -19.09 -24.08
CA VAL A 266 3.05 -18.49 -22.89
C VAL A 266 2.18 -19.51 -22.17
N VAL A 267 2.32 -19.56 -20.85
CA VAL A 267 1.51 -20.41 -19.97
C VAL A 267 0.79 -19.53 -18.96
N LYS A 268 -0.52 -19.73 -18.81
CA LYS A 268 -1.31 -19.03 -17.77
C LYS A 268 -1.02 -19.63 -16.40
N SER A 269 -1.06 -18.80 -15.37
CA SER A 269 -0.95 -19.25 -13.98
C SER A 269 -2.04 -20.27 -13.66
N GLN A 270 -1.69 -21.28 -12.86
CA GLN A 270 -2.64 -22.25 -12.32
C GLN A 270 -3.44 -21.69 -11.13
N HIS A 271 -2.94 -20.62 -10.51
CA HIS A 271 -3.61 -19.92 -9.42
C HIS A 271 -4.69 -19.00 -9.98
N THR A 272 -5.93 -19.47 -9.90
CA THR A 272 -7.14 -18.82 -10.42
C THR A 272 -8.24 -18.85 -9.36
N GLY A 273 -9.30 -18.04 -9.50
CA GLY A 273 -10.50 -18.15 -8.66
C GLY A 273 -10.77 -16.93 -7.78
N SER A 274 -11.22 -17.15 -6.54
CA SER A 274 -11.42 -16.07 -5.56
C SER A 274 -10.09 -15.76 -4.89
N ALA A 275 -9.59 -14.53 -5.03
CA ALA A 275 -8.41 -14.08 -4.29
C ALA A 275 -8.63 -14.32 -2.80
N GLN A 276 -7.79 -15.16 -2.18
CA GLN A 276 -7.69 -15.18 -0.73
C GLN A 276 -6.97 -13.89 -0.33
N VAL A 277 -7.73 -12.80 -0.23
CA VAL A 277 -7.29 -11.65 0.55
C VAL A 277 -7.28 -12.16 1.98
N ALA A 278 -6.12 -12.63 2.44
CA ALA A 278 -5.98 -12.98 3.84
C ALA A 278 -6.35 -11.74 4.65
N GLN A 279 -7.14 -11.94 5.71
CA GLN A 279 -7.52 -10.88 6.62
C GLN A 279 -6.25 -10.10 7.00
N THR A 280 -6.22 -8.79 6.71
CA THR A 280 -5.18 -7.91 7.25
C THR A 280 -5.13 -8.14 8.74
N LYS A 281 -4.00 -8.67 9.26
CA LYS A 281 -3.80 -8.85 10.71
C LYS A 281 -4.06 -7.50 11.37
N ASN A 282 -5.06 -7.38 12.24
CA ASN A 282 -5.32 -6.11 12.89
C ASN A 282 -4.20 -5.88 13.92
N PHE A 283 -3.41 -4.82 13.75
CA PHE A 283 -2.37 -4.48 14.71
C PHE A 283 -2.91 -3.42 15.66
N PRO A 284 -2.77 -3.58 16.98
CA PRO A 284 -3.27 -2.60 17.95
C PRO A 284 -2.70 -1.19 17.71
N ASN A 285 -1.44 -1.13 17.29
CA ASN A 285 -0.73 0.12 17.03
C ASN A 285 -0.80 0.62 15.58
N ALA A 286 -1.75 0.11 14.78
CA ALA A 286 -1.96 0.51 13.39
C ALA A 286 -3.34 1.17 13.18
N PRO A 287 -3.46 2.48 13.46
CA PRO A 287 -4.71 3.21 13.25
C PRO A 287 -5.12 3.23 11.78
N LYS A 288 -6.39 3.54 11.54
CA LYS A 288 -6.99 3.68 10.22
C LYS A 288 -7.02 5.13 9.75
N ALA A 289 -6.96 6.10 10.66
CA ALA A 289 -6.83 7.52 10.33
C ALA A 289 -5.72 8.20 11.12
N LEU A 290 -4.99 9.11 10.47
CA LEU A 290 -3.99 9.98 11.07
C LEU A 290 -4.32 11.44 10.72
N ILE A 291 -4.50 12.26 11.75
CA ILE A 291 -4.72 13.70 11.63
C ILE A 291 -3.51 14.41 12.23
N VAL A 292 -2.83 15.20 11.40
CA VAL A 292 -1.62 15.96 11.75
C VAL A 292 -2.00 17.42 11.95
N GLU A 293 -1.69 17.92 13.13
CA GLU A 293 -2.04 19.26 13.60
C GLU A 293 -0.75 20.03 13.95
N PRO A 294 -0.63 21.33 13.65
CA PRO A 294 0.62 22.06 13.84
C PRO A 294 0.91 22.40 15.31
N SER A 295 -0.10 22.41 16.18
CA SER A 295 0.03 22.77 17.60
C SER A 295 -0.65 21.76 18.52
N ARG A 296 -0.31 21.79 19.81
CA ARG A 296 -0.91 20.89 20.81
C ARG A 296 -2.35 21.25 21.07
N GLU A 297 -2.64 22.54 21.13
CA GLU A 297 -3.94 23.10 21.42
C GLU A 297 -4.93 22.74 20.30
N LEU A 298 -4.51 22.84 19.03
CA LEU A 298 -5.33 22.42 17.90
C LEU A 298 -5.56 20.90 17.90
N ALA A 299 -4.52 20.10 18.18
CA ALA A 299 -4.65 18.66 18.29
C ALA A 299 -5.65 18.23 19.39
N GLU A 300 -5.63 18.92 20.54
CA GLU A 300 -6.59 18.70 21.64
C GLU A 300 -8.02 19.07 21.23
N GLN A 301 -8.20 20.22 20.57
CA GLN A 301 -9.49 20.67 20.06
C GLN A 301 -10.07 19.70 19.03
N THR A 302 -9.26 19.27 18.05
CA THR A 302 -9.67 18.30 17.03
C THR A 302 -10.05 16.97 17.65
N LEU A 303 -9.27 16.44 18.61
CA LEU A 303 -9.63 15.21 19.30
C LEU A 303 -10.94 15.34 20.08
N ASN A 304 -11.20 16.49 20.72
CA ASN A 304 -12.45 16.74 21.43
C ASN A 304 -13.65 16.79 20.47
N ASN A 305 -13.51 17.42 19.30
CA ASN A 305 -14.54 17.42 18.27
C ASN A 305 -14.84 15.98 17.80
N ILE A 306 -13.80 15.17 17.55
CA ILE A 306 -13.96 13.77 17.17
C ILE A 306 -14.74 12.98 18.24
N LYS A 307 -14.45 13.21 19.52
CA LYS A 307 -15.18 12.58 20.64
C LYS A 307 -16.65 12.96 20.66
N GLN A 308 -16.98 14.22 20.36
CA GLN A 308 -18.35 14.68 20.32
C GLN A 308 -19.10 14.09 19.13
N PHE A 309 -18.54 14.19 17.91
CA PHE A 309 -19.18 13.66 16.69
C PHE A 309 -19.39 12.15 16.70
N LYS A 310 -18.51 11.39 17.35
CA LYS A 310 -18.64 9.92 17.41
C LYS A 310 -19.45 9.42 18.61
N LYS A 311 -19.95 10.30 19.48
CA LYS A 311 -20.57 9.93 20.77
C LYS A 311 -21.68 8.89 20.65
N ASN A 312 -22.47 8.94 19.57
CA ASN A 312 -23.58 8.03 19.32
C ASN A 312 -23.20 6.86 18.40
N VAL A 313 -21.93 6.77 17.97
CA VAL A 313 -21.42 5.70 17.10
C VAL A 313 -20.95 4.54 17.99
N ASP A 314 -21.82 3.55 18.11
CA ASP A 314 -21.57 2.33 18.88
C ASP A 314 -21.51 1.09 17.98
N ASN A 315 -20.71 0.11 18.40
CA ASN A 315 -20.55 -1.22 17.77
C ASN A 315 -20.20 -1.22 16.26
N PRO A 316 -18.90 -1.26 15.89
CA PRO A 316 -17.73 -1.24 16.76
C PRO A 316 -17.52 0.11 17.45
N LYS A 317 -17.04 0.07 18.70
CA LYS A 317 -16.66 1.28 19.42
C LYS A 317 -15.32 1.79 18.91
N LEU A 318 -15.33 3.00 18.34
CA LEU A 318 -14.12 3.67 17.87
C LEU A 318 -13.22 4.09 19.02
N ARG A 319 -11.91 3.93 18.84
CA ARG A 319 -10.87 4.35 19.78
C ARG A 319 -9.93 5.36 19.14
N GLU A 320 -9.62 6.39 19.90
CA GLU A 320 -8.88 7.57 19.49
C GLU A 320 -7.74 7.85 20.47
N LEU A 321 -6.64 8.41 19.97
CA LEU A 321 -5.50 8.79 20.79
C LEU A 321 -4.92 10.12 20.36
N LEU A 322 -4.61 10.97 21.35
CA LEU A 322 -3.82 12.17 21.19
C LEU A 322 -2.32 11.85 21.32
N ILE A 323 -1.53 12.23 20.31
CA ILE A 323 -0.08 12.04 20.28
C ILE A 323 0.60 13.41 20.17
N ILE A 324 0.89 13.99 21.33
CA ILE A 324 1.56 15.28 21.46
C ILE A 324 2.76 15.21 22.40
N GLY A 325 3.68 16.18 22.30
CA GLY A 325 4.75 16.34 23.28
C GLY A 325 4.23 16.79 24.65
N GLY A 326 5.05 16.66 25.69
CA GLY A 326 4.69 17.09 27.06
C GLY A 326 3.84 16.09 27.86
N VAL A 327 3.29 15.07 27.19
CA VAL A 327 2.65 13.91 27.83
C VAL A 327 3.67 12.77 27.93
N ALA A 328 3.63 12.02 29.04
CA ALA A 328 4.55 10.90 29.23
C ALA A 328 4.40 9.85 28.12
N ALA A 329 5.52 9.50 27.49
CA ALA A 329 5.55 8.55 26.37
C ALA A 329 4.90 7.21 26.71
N ARG A 330 5.07 6.74 27.95
CA ARG A 330 4.54 5.47 28.44
C ARG A 330 3.02 5.42 28.39
N ASP A 331 2.35 6.54 28.68
CA ASP A 331 0.89 6.59 28.74
C ASP A 331 0.29 6.47 27.35
N GLN A 332 0.83 7.24 26.38
CA GLN A 332 0.44 7.14 24.97
C GLN A 332 0.68 5.74 24.41
N LEU A 333 1.84 5.14 24.72
CA LEU A 333 2.18 3.79 24.24
C LEU A 333 1.25 2.72 24.81
N SER A 334 0.91 2.80 26.10
CA SER A 334 -0.01 1.84 26.71
C SER A 334 -1.40 1.89 26.08
N ILE A 335 -1.89 3.06 25.67
CA ILE A 335 -3.17 3.19 24.97
C ILE A 335 -3.06 2.60 23.56
N LEU A 336 -1.97 2.91 22.85
CA LEU A 336 -1.68 2.42 21.50
C LEU A 336 -1.54 0.90 21.44
N GLU A 337 -0.88 0.29 22.41
CA GLU A 337 -0.73 -1.18 22.54
C GLU A 337 -2.08 -1.89 22.75
N ASN A 338 -3.07 -1.20 23.29
CA ASN A 338 -4.40 -1.76 23.48
C ASN A 338 -5.30 -1.62 22.24
N GLY A 339 -4.90 -0.90 21.18
CA GLY A 339 -5.71 -0.68 19.98
C GLY A 339 -6.17 0.76 19.84
N VAL A 340 -5.86 1.40 18.71
CA VAL A 340 -6.36 2.74 18.36
C VAL A 340 -6.77 2.75 16.90
N ASP A 341 -7.89 3.41 16.58
CA ASP A 341 -8.44 3.51 15.24
C ASP A 341 -8.16 4.88 14.60
N ILE A 342 -8.18 5.95 15.39
CA ILE A 342 -7.93 7.33 14.95
C ILE A 342 -6.82 7.95 15.80
N VAL A 343 -5.78 8.48 15.17
CA VAL A 343 -4.74 9.25 15.85
C VAL A 343 -4.83 10.72 15.45
N VAL A 344 -4.80 11.61 16.44
CA VAL A 344 -4.60 13.05 16.24
C VAL A 344 -3.28 13.41 16.91
N GLY A 345 -2.40 14.14 16.24
CA GLY A 345 -1.11 14.46 16.85
C GLY A 345 -0.29 15.54 16.16
N THR A 346 0.76 15.95 16.85
CA THR A 346 1.72 16.96 16.37
C THR A 346 2.94 16.29 15.73
N PRO A 347 3.51 16.87 14.66
CA PRO A 347 4.61 16.28 13.88
C PRO A 347 5.75 15.71 14.71
N GLY A 348 6.30 16.46 15.67
CA GLY A 348 7.50 16.02 16.41
C GLY A 348 7.28 14.72 17.21
N ARG A 349 6.10 14.55 17.83
CA ARG A 349 5.79 13.34 18.60
C ARG A 349 5.40 12.18 17.69
N LEU A 350 4.66 12.46 16.62
CA LEU A 350 4.31 11.46 15.60
C LEU A 350 5.57 10.89 14.95
N ASP A 351 6.53 11.75 14.60
CA ASP A 351 7.80 11.34 14.01
C ASP A 351 8.55 10.34 14.87
N ASP A 352 8.75 10.65 16.17
CA ASP A 352 9.41 9.75 17.12
C ASP A 352 8.76 8.35 17.14
N LEU A 353 7.43 8.29 17.20
CA LEU A 353 6.71 7.02 17.28
C LEU A 353 6.71 6.25 15.95
N VAL A 354 6.61 6.93 14.81
CA VAL A 354 6.69 6.31 13.49
C VAL A 354 8.11 5.79 13.24
N SER A 355 9.12 6.62 13.45
CA SER A 355 10.52 6.29 13.22
C SER A 355 11.02 5.15 14.13
N THR A 356 10.45 5.00 15.33
CA THR A 356 10.75 3.87 16.24
C THR A 356 9.86 2.63 16.00
N GLY A 357 8.95 2.67 15.01
CA GLY A 357 8.02 1.58 14.69
C GLY A 357 6.96 1.33 15.74
N LYS A 358 6.78 2.25 16.69
CA LYS A 358 5.77 2.16 17.77
C LYS A 358 4.40 2.55 17.25
N LEU A 359 4.31 3.52 16.33
CA LEU A 359 3.11 3.84 15.56
C LEU A 359 3.27 3.26 14.16
N ASN A 360 2.41 2.33 13.78
CA ASN A 360 2.46 1.66 12.49
C ASN A 360 1.49 2.32 11.50
N LEU A 361 2.00 2.80 10.37
CA LEU A 361 1.20 3.49 9.36
C LEU A 361 0.61 2.53 8.30
N SER A 362 0.89 1.22 8.39
CA SER A 362 0.51 0.23 7.37
C SER A 362 -0.98 -0.01 7.21
N GLN A 363 -1.81 0.54 8.12
CA GLN A 363 -3.26 0.43 8.06
C GLN A 363 -3.97 1.78 7.95
N ILE A 364 -3.22 2.87 7.84
CA ILE A 364 -3.79 4.19 7.56
C ILE A 364 -4.51 4.11 6.22
N ARG A 365 -5.74 4.60 6.24
CA ARG A 365 -6.63 4.74 5.09
C ARG A 365 -6.98 6.19 4.80
N PHE A 366 -6.72 7.06 5.77
CA PHE A 366 -7.04 8.47 5.71
C PHE A 366 -5.95 9.29 6.40
N LEU A 367 -5.36 10.23 5.69
CA LEU A 367 -4.41 11.20 6.20
C LEU A 367 -5.02 12.61 6.12
N VAL A 368 -5.02 13.33 7.23
CA VAL A 368 -5.36 14.76 7.26
C VAL A 368 -4.12 15.55 7.65
N LEU A 369 -3.84 16.59 6.87
CA LEU A 369 -2.88 17.64 7.22
C LEU A 369 -3.67 18.92 7.48
N ASP A 370 -4.00 19.21 8.74
CA ASP A 370 -4.68 20.46 9.08
C ASP A 370 -3.67 21.61 9.17
N GLU A 371 -4.09 22.81 8.78
CA GLU A 371 -3.24 23.99 8.62
C GLU A 371 -1.92 23.65 7.89
N ALA A 372 -2.05 23.02 6.71
CA ALA A 372 -0.91 22.55 5.92
C ALA A 372 0.12 23.65 5.61
N ASP A 373 -0.34 24.89 5.40
CA ASP A 373 0.50 26.07 5.30
C ASP A 373 1.34 26.31 6.57
N GLY A 374 0.70 26.24 7.74
CA GLY A 374 1.38 26.30 9.04
C GLY A 374 2.40 25.18 9.24
N LEU A 375 2.05 23.93 8.87
CA LEU A 375 2.95 22.78 8.94
C LEU A 375 4.19 22.98 8.05
N LEU A 376 4.00 23.47 6.82
CA LEU A 376 5.08 23.72 5.87
C LEU A 376 5.97 24.88 6.32
N LEU A 377 5.39 25.98 6.80
CA LEU A 377 6.13 27.14 7.33
C LEU A 377 7.00 26.77 8.54
N GLN A 378 6.56 25.81 9.37
CA GLN A 378 7.33 25.30 10.50
C GLN A 378 8.41 24.27 10.11
N GLY A 379 8.52 23.92 8.82
CA GLY A 379 9.57 23.05 8.30
C GLY A 379 9.26 21.55 8.37
N TYR A 380 7.99 21.14 8.47
CA TYR A 380 7.61 19.72 8.58
C TYR A 380 7.51 18.96 7.24
N SER A 381 8.04 19.53 6.15
CA SER A 381 7.98 18.92 4.81
C SER A 381 8.57 17.51 4.77
N ASP A 382 9.76 17.31 5.34
CA ASP A 382 10.41 15.99 5.37
C ASP A 382 9.61 14.97 6.17
N PHE A 383 8.99 15.41 7.28
CA PHE A 383 8.11 14.56 8.07
C PHE A 383 6.88 14.13 7.29
N ILE A 384 6.20 15.06 6.64
CA ILE A 384 5.00 14.80 5.82
C ILE A 384 5.33 13.81 4.70
N ASN A 385 6.41 14.06 3.95
CA ASN A 385 6.84 13.17 2.87
C ASN A 385 7.15 11.75 3.36
N ARG A 386 7.81 11.63 4.52
CA ARG A 386 8.18 10.33 5.11
C ARG A 386 6.97 9.55 5.65
N ILE A 387 5.98 10.21 6.25
CA ILE A 387 4.76 9.51 6.67
C ILE A 387 3.95 9.10 5.44
N HIS A 388 3.81 9.98 4.44
CA HIS A 388 3.09 9.70 3.20
C HIS A 388 3.67 8.49 2.46
N SER A 389 5.01 8.37 2.38
CA SER A 389 5.67 7.22 1.74
C SER A 389 5.49 5.88 2.47
N GLN A 390 5.09 5.90 3.74
CA GLN A 390 4.86 4.70 4.55
C GLN A 390 3.40 4.27 4.58
N ILE A 391 2.48 5.18 4.24
CA ILE A 391 1.05 4.87 4.19
C ILE A 391 0.78 4.06 2.91
N PRO A 392 -0.05 3.00 2.98
CA PRO A 392 -0.40 2.26 1.78
C PRO A 392 -1.20 3.13 0.82
N GLN A 393 -0.84 3.12 -0.47
CA GLN A 393 -1.59 3.83 -1.52
C GLN A 393 -2.77 3.00 -2.05
N ILE A 394 -2.69 1.68 -1.91
CA ILE A 394 -3.67 0.70 -2.39
C ILE A 394 -3.92 -0.34 -1.28
N THR A 395 -5.18 -0.62 -0.97
CA THR A 395 -5.54 -1.69 -0.04
C THR A 395 -5.24 -3.07 -0.60
N SER A 396 -5.20 -4.08 0.27
CA SER A 396 -5.07 -5.48 -0.17
C SER A 396 -6.21 -5.92 -1.11
N ASP A 397 -7.41 -5.32 -1.05
CA ASP A 397 -8.51 -5.55 -1.99
C ASP A 397 -8.45 -4.70 -3.28
N GLY A 398 -7.35 -3.96 -3.51
CA GLY A 398 -7.09 -3.24 -4.75
C GLY A 398 -7.80 -1.88 -4.87
N LYS A 399 -8.43 -1.40 -3.79
CA LYS A 399 -9.01 -0.05 -3.75
C LYS A 399 -7.90 0.96 -3.45
N ARG A 400 -7.92 2.10 -4.15
CA ARG A 400 -7.07 3.24 -3.79
C ARG A 400 -7.45 3.73 -2.40
N LEU A 401 -6.46 4.07 -1.58
CA LEU A 401 -6.68 4.73 -0.29
C LEU A 401 -6.71 6.25 -0.48
N GLN A 402 -7.50 6.92 0.36
CA GLN A 402 -7.58 8.38 0.42
C GLN A 402 -6.37 8.86 1.24
N VAL A 403 -5.26 9.19 0.60
CA VAL A 403 -3.98 9.48 1.28
C VAL A 403 -3.30 10.68 0.65
#